data_AF-A0A6M6E5F3-F1
#
_entry.id   AF-A0A6M6E5F3-F1
#
_cell.length_a   1.000
_cell.length_b   1.000
_cell.length_c   1.000
_cell.angle_alpha   90.00
_cell.angle_beta   90.00
_cell.angle_gamma   90.00
#
_symmetry.space_group_name_H-M   'P 1'
#
loop_
_entity.id
_entity.type
_entity.pdbx_description
1 polymer ?
#
loop_
_entity_poly.entity_id
_entity_poly.type
_entity_poly.pdbx_seq_one_letter_code
_entity_poly.pdbx_strand_id
1 'polypeptide(L)'
;MLNTTQTRFLNRLIDEIERALLFPRTLPDTEQYPNKTITSVRRMILSSYGLIAVNMQQVFANYTMTNIPGGTPPPPSWEGAPFLQIEPSMGYQRGLPLLLIKESGVNSIGVWNPSVVPFFIIEWDSTKPLDEFFDRVEWREIFQNWVAQVRNGYFIQTQPSYRYGPDDL
;
A
#
# COMPACT_ATOMS: atom_id res chain seq x y z
N MET A 1 -16.02 -1.64 3.01
CA MET A 1 -16.02 -3.11 3.17
C MET A 1 -15.59 -3.69 1.85
N LEU A 2 -14.71 -4.68 1.86
CA LEU A 2 -14.22 -5.32 0.64
C LEU A 2 -15.24 -6.34 0.11
N ASN A 3 -15.33 -6.49 -1.20
CA ASN A 3 -16.08 -7.57 -1.81
C ASN A 3 -15.28 -8.89 -1.80
N THR A 4 -15.90 -10.01 -2.17
CA THR A 4 -15.25 -11.34 -2.13
C THR A 4 -13.96 -11.41 -2.97
N THR A 5 -13.94 -10.80 -4.15
CA THR A 5 -12.76 -10.80 -5.04
C THR A 5 -11.61 -10.01 -4.43
N GLN A 6 -11.91 -8.81 -3.92
CA GLN A 6 -10.97 -7.94 -3.21
C GLN A 6 -10.41 -8.62 -1.95
N THR A 7 -11.26 -9.29 -1.17
CA THR A 7 -10.81 -10.07 0.00
C THR A 7 -9.87 -11.20 -0.41
N ARG A 8 -10.16 -11.93 -1.50
CA ARG A 8 -9.27 -13.00 -1.98
C ARG A 8 -7.92 -12.46 -2.45
N PHE A 9 -7.91 -11.32 -3.14
CA PHE A 9 -6.66 -10.66 -3.54
C PHE A 9 -5.84 -10.24 -2.32
N LEU A 10 -6.48 -9.60 -1.33
CA LEU A 10 -5.79 -9.17 -0.11
C LEU A 10 -5.24 -10.36 0.68
N ASN A 11 -6.01 -11.44 0.82
CA ASN A 11 -5.54 -12.66 1.50
C ASN A 11 -4.35 -13.28 0.76
N ARG A 12 -4.41 -13.36 -0.58
CA ARG A 12 -3.28 -13.87 -1.35
C ARG A 12 -2.04 -12.97 -1.20
N LEU A 13 -2.22 -11.65 -1.17
CA LEU A 13 -1.13 -10.71 -0.92
C LEU A 13 -0.51 -10.91 0.47
N ILE A 14 -1.33 -11.14 1.50
CA ILE A 14 -0.87 -11.46 2.85
C ILE A 14 -0.03 -12.76 2.82
N ASP A 15 -0.50 -13.80 2.13
CA ASP A 15 0.25 -15.06 1.99
C ASP A 15 1.62 -14.84 1.34
N GLU A 16 1.73 -13.98 0.31
CA GLU A 16 3.02 -13.64 -0.31
C GLU A 16 3.98 -12.94 0.68
N ILE A 17 3.46 -12.02 1.50
CA ILE A 17 4.22 -11.31 2.52
C ILE A 17 4.73 -12.27 3.60
N GLU A 18 3.87 -13.17 4.08
CA GLU A 18 4.23 -14.17 5.08
C GLU A 18 5.25 -15.19 4.56
N ARG A 19 5.14 -15.61 3.28
CA ARG A 19 6.15 -16.44 2.61
C ARG A 19 7.51 -15.76 2.50
N ALA A 20 7.52 -14.43 2.44
CA ALA A 20 8.74 -13.63 2.52
C ALA A 20 9.25 -13.42 3.97
N LEU A 21 8.67 -14.12 4.96
CA LEU A 21 9.00 -14.01 6.39
C LEU A 21 8.83 -12.57 6.93
N LEU A 22 7.85 -11.85 6.41
CA LEU A 22 7.41 -10.56 6.91
C LEU A 22 6.02 -10.72 7.53
N PHE A 23 5.70 -9.92 8.54
CA PHE A 23 4.45 -10.03 9.30
C PHE A 23 3.60 -8.80 9.04
N PRO A 24 2.61 -8.86 8.12
CA PRO A 24 1.77 -7.72 7.81
C PRO A 24 0.89 -7.37 8.99
N ARG A 25 0.63 -6.06 9.16
CA ARG A 25 -0.24 -5.51 10.20
C ARG A 25 -1.36 -4.72 9.52
N THR A 26 -2.60 -5.07 9.81
CA THR A 26 -3.78 -4.41 9.25
C THR A 26 -4.73 -3.96 10.37
N LEU A 27 -5.38 -2.82 10.13
CA LEU A 27 -6.46 -2.34 10.98
C LEU A 27 -7.82 -2.66 10.35
N PRO A 28 -8.79 -3.21 11.10
CA PRO A 28 -8.74 -3.60 12.52
C PRO A 28 -8.31 -5.05 12.75
N ASP A 29 -7.92 -5.80 11.72
CA ASP A 29 -7.89 -7.27 11.79
C ASP A 29 -6.78 -7.81 12.70
N THR A 30 -5.54 -7.35 12.53
CA THR A 30 -4.42 -7.79 13.39
C THR A 30 -4.19 -6.84 14.57
N GLU A 31 -4.64 -5.59 14.47
CA GLU A 31 -4.40 -4.54 15.45
C GLU A 31 -5.70 -4.04 16.08
N GLN A 32 -5.82 -4.18 17.40
CA GLN A 32 -6.97 -3.67 18.16
C GLN A 32 -6.60 -2.37 18.88
N TYR A 33 -6.50 -1.27 18.14
CA TYR A 33 -6.39 0.04 18.80
C TYR A 33 -7.75 0.49 19.36
N PRO A 34 -7.80 1.07 20.58
CA PRO A 34 -9.04 1.57 21.19
C PRO A 34 -9.75 2.63 20.35
N ASN A 35 -9.02 3.28 19.45
CA ASN A 35 -9.52 4.34 18.59
C ASN A 35 -9.16 3.99 17.13
N LYS A 36 -10.11 4.08 16.20
CA LYS A 36 -9.90 3.82 14.76
C LYS A 36 -9.56 5.09 13.94
N THR A 37 -9.12 6.14 14.62
CA THR A 37 -8.70 7.39 13.98
C THR A 37 -7.30 7.30 13.37
N ILE A 38 -6.94 8.33 12.59
CA ILE A 38 -5.62 8.54 12.00
C ILE A 38 -4.47 8.43 13.02
N THR A 39 -4.72 8.68 14.31
CA THR A 39 -3.73 8.47 15.38
C THR A 39 -3.22 7.03 15.44
N SER A 40 -4.11 6.05 15.28
CA SER A 40 -3.78 4.63 15.36
C SER A 40 -3.04 4.16 14.11
N VAL A 41 -3.47 4.63 12.95
CA VAL A 41 -2.73 4.49 11.68
C VAL A 41 -1.30 5.03 11.83
N ARG A 42 -1.14 6.25 12.35
CA ARG A 42 0.18 6.85 12.59
C ARG A 42 1.05 5.99 13.52
N ARG A 43 0.48 5.44 14.60
CA ARG A 43 1.22 4.55 15.52
C ARG A 43 1.69 3.27 14.81
N MET A 44 0.85 2.70 13.95
CA MET A 44 1.21 1.53 13.15
C MET A 44 2.35 1.86 12.19
N ILE A 45 2.27 2.99 11.48
CA ILE A 45 3.33 3.48 10.58
C ILE A 45 4.64 3.69 11.35
N LEU A 46 4.59 4.29 12.55
CA LEU A 46 5.80 4.55 13.36
C LEU A 46 6.49 3.28 13.87
N SER A 47 5.76 2.17 14.00
CA SER A 47 6.27 0.89 14.47
C SER A 47 6.40 -0.16 13.36
N SER A 48 6.30 0.26 12.09
CA SER A 48 6.47 -0.59 10.91
C SER A 48 7.72 -0.19 10.13
N TYR A 49 8.25 -1.13 9.35
CA TYR A 49 9.49 -0.97 8.57
C TYR A 49 9.26 -0.90 7.07
N GLY A 50 7.99 -0.99 6.65
CA GLY A 50 7.52 -0.90 5.27
C GLY A 50 6.02 -0.72 5.26
N LEU A 51 5.49 -0.29 4.12
CA LEU A 51 4.05 -0.17 3.91
C LEU A 51 3.67 -0.65 2.50
N ILE A 52 2.67 -1.51 2.44
CA ILE A 52 1.95 -1.82 1.20
C ILE A 52 0.57 -1.19 1.29
N ALA A 53 0.18 -0.40 0.29
CA ALA A 53 -1.17 0.12 0.17
C ALA A 53 -1.84 -0.48 -1.07
N VAL A 54 -3.11 -0.87 -0.95
CA VAL A 54 -3.90 -1.43 -2.04
C VAL A 54 -5.17 -0.63 -2.25
N ASN A 55 -5.19 0.20 -3.29
CA ASN A 55 -6.32 1.07 -3.60
C ASN A 55 -7.36 0.39 -4.48
N MET A 56 -8.41 -0.10 -3.83
CA MET A 56 -9.46 -0.89 -4.45
C MET A 56 -10.71 -0.06 -4.77
N GLN A 57 -11.47 -0.50 -5.76
CA GLN A 57 -12.75 0.11 -6.14
C GLN A 57 -13.71 0.07 -4.94
N GLN A 58 -14.20 1.24 -4.51
CA GLN A 58 -15.15 1.33 -3.41
C GLN A 58 -16.48 1.95 -3.82
N VAL A 59 -16.44 3.08 -4.52
CA VAL A 59 -17.64 3.81 -4.96
C VAL A 59 -17.43 4.26 -6.39
N PHE A 60 -18.45 4.09 -7.24
CA PHE A 60 -18.43 4.68 -8.57
C PHE A 60 -18.99 6.10 -8.51
N ALA A 61 -18.17 7.09 -8.83
CA ALA A 61 -18.55 8.49 -8.79
C ALA A 61 -18.84 9.03 -10.19
N ASN A 62 -19.97 9.72 -10.34
CA ASN A 62 -20.30 10.48 -11.54
C ASN A 62 -20.22 11.97 -11.21
N TYR A 63 -19.22 12.66 -11.74
CA TYR A 63 -19.01 14.09 -11.49
C TYR A 63 -19.91 14.92 -12.40
N THR A 64 -20.80 15.72 -11.80
CA THR A 64 -21.76 16.53 -12.56
C THR A 64 -21.37 18.00 -12.70
N MET A 65 -20.46 18.48 -11.85
CA MET A 65 -20.07 19.89 -11.78
C MET A 65 -18.59 20.03 -11.41
N THR A 66 -17.99 21.15 -11.80
CA THR A 66 -16.65 21.58 -11.39
C THR A 66 -16.70 23.05 -10.95
N ASN A 67 -15.71 23.47 -10.16
CA ASN A 67 -15.59 24.86 -9.70
C ASN A 67 -15.08 25.82 -10.79
N ILE A 68 -14.70 25.30 -11.96
CA ILE A 68 -14.27 26.09 -13.13
C ILE A 68 -15.51 26.50 -13.93
N PRO A 69 -15.83 27.80 -14.09
CA PRO A 69 -16.95 28.25 -14.91
C PRO A 69 -16.82 27.76 -16.35
N GLY A 70 -17.86 27.08 -16.86
CA GLY A 70 -17.83 26.45 -18.19
C GLY A 70 -16.91 25.22 -18.29
N GLY A 71 -16.31 24.79 -17.18
CA GLY A 71 -15.47 23.60 -17.13
C GLY A 71 -16.28 22.33 -17.33
N THR A 72 -15.71 21.36 -18.03
CA THR A 72 -16.28 20.02 -18.14
C THR A 72 -15.89 19.21 -16.91
N PRO A 73 -16.84 18.58 -16.19
CA PRO A 73 -16.51 17.68 -15.09
C PRO A 73 -15.63 16.51 -15.56
N PRO A 74 -14.82 15.92 -14.66
CA PRO A 74 -14.09 14.70 -14.97
C PRO A 74 -15.01 13.56 -15.42
N PRO A 75 -14.52 12.61 -16.23
CA PRO A 75 -15.29 11.41 -16.55
C PRO A 75 -15.61 10.62 -15.27
N PRO A 76 -16.71 9.85 -15.26
CA PRO A 76 -17.01 8.95 -14.15
C PRO A 76 -15.89 7.93 -13.90
N SER A 77 -15.60 7.66 -12.63
CA SER A 77 -14.51 6.77 -12.23
C SER A 77 -14.84 5.99 -10.96
N TRP A 78 -14.12 4.89 -10.76
CA TRP A 78 -14.09 4.25 -9.45
C TRP A 78 -13.21 5.06 -8.51
N GLU A 79 -13.74 5.32 -7.33
CA GLU A 79 -13.05 5.99 -6.25
C GLU A 79 -12.66 4.98 -5.18
N GLY A 80 -11.46 5.20 -4.64
CA GLY A 80 -10.89 4.44 -3.54
C GLY A 80 -11.26 4.99 -2.17
N ALA A 81 -10.79 4.31 -1.13
CA ALA A 81 -10.98 4.76 0.24
C ALA A 81 -10.16 6.03 0.52
N PRO A 82 -10.73 7.09 1.14
CA PRO A 82 -9.99 8.31 1.48
C PRO A 82 -8.76 8.06 2.35
N PHE A 83 -8.80 7.06 3.24
CA PHE A 83 -7.67 6.66 4.07
C PHE A 83 -6.45 6.23 3.24
N LEU A 84 -6.66 5.71 2.03
CA LEU A 84 -5.57 5.31 1.15
C LEU A 84 -4.89 6.48 0.45
N GLN A 85 -5.38 7.71 0.60
CA GLN A 85 -4.57 8.90 0.30
C GLN A 85 -3.64 9.25 1.47
N ILE A 86 -4.10 9.00 2.70
CA ILE A 86 -3.43 9.46 3.92
C ILE A 86 -2.33 8.49 4.34
N GLU A 87 -2.62 7.20 4.40
CA GLU A 87 -1.72 6.15 4.88
C GLU A 87 -0.39 6.08 4.11
N PRO A 88 -0.38 5.91 2.78
CA PRO A 88 0.87 5.92 2.03
C PRO A 88 1.56 7.29 2.06
N SER A 89 0.82 8.41 2.14
CA SER A 89 1.44 9.74 2.30
C SER A 89 2.18 9.87 3.64
N MET A 90 1.62 9.33 4.72
CA MET A 90 2.30 9.26 6.02
C MET A 90 3.51 8.32 5.98
N GLY A 91 3.39 7.17 5.32
CA GLY A 91 4.50 6.24 5.09
C GLY A 91 5.64 6.91 4.32
N TYR A 92 5.31 7.67 3.27
CA TYR A 92 6.27 8.44 2.48
C TYR A 92 6.99 9.48 3.34
N GLN A 93 6.24 10.29 4.10
CA GLN A 93 6.81 11.30 4.98
C GLN A 93 7.72 10.71 6.06
N ARG A 94 7.42 9.49 6.53
CA ARG A 94 8.25 8.75 7.50
C ARG A 94 9.50 8.12 6.86
N GLY A 95 9.58 8.07 5.53
CA GLY A 95 10.65 7.42 4.79
C GLY A 95 10.55 5.88 4.78
N LEU A 96 9.33 5.33 4.89
CA LEU A 96 9.13 3.89 4.75
C LEU A 96 9.24 3.47 3.28
N PRO A 97 9.82 2.29 2.99
CA PRO A 97 9.64 1.61 1.71
C PRO A 97 8.14 1.43 1.40
N LEU A 98 7.70 1.96 0.26
CA LEU A 98 6.30 1.88 -0.17
C LEU A 98 6.16 0.95 -1.38
N LEU A 99 5.14 0.09 -1.33
CA LEU A 99 4.63 -0.65 -2.49
C LEU A 99 3.17 -0.27 -2.69
N LEU A 100 2.85 0.29 -3.85
CA LEU A 100 1.52 0.78 -4.18
C LEU A 100 0.87 -0.12 -5.23
N ILE A 101 -0.29 -0.69 -4.88
CA ILE A 101 -1.12 -1.47 -5.80
C ILE A 101 -2.44 -0.75 -5.97
N LYS A 102 -2.93 -0.65 -7.21
CA LYS A 102 -4.21 -0.02 -7.50
C LYS A 102 -5.09 -0.98 -8.31
N GLU A 103 -6.36 -1.11 -7.96
CA GLU A 103 -7.31 -1.84 -8.78
C GLU A 103 -7.59 -1.05 -10.07
N SER A 104 -7.60 -1.74 -11.22
CA SER A 104 -7.80 -1.12 -12.52
C SER A 104 -9.11 -0.33 -12.56
N GLY A 105 -9.06 0.85 -13.19
CA GLY A 105 -10.20 1.77 -13.25
C GLY A 105 -10.40 2.67 -12.02
N VAL A 106 -9.66 2.44 -10.92
CA VAL A 106 -9.62 3.40 -9.82
C VAL A 106 -8.88 4.66 -10.25
N ASN A 107 -9.45 5.81 -9.88
CA ASN A 107 -8.93 7.12 -10.21
C ASN A 107 -7.53 7.36 -9.62
N SER A 108 -6.64 7.92 -10.44
CA SER A 108 -5.23 8.17 -10.10
C SER A 108 -5.01 9.62 -9.68
N ILE A 109 -5.41 9.93 -8.44
CA ILE A 109 -5.25 11.25 -7.83
C ILE A 109 -4.33 11.19 -6.60
N GLY A 110 -3.70 12.32 -6.28
CA GLY A 110 -2.84 12.47 -5.10
C GLY A 110 -1.67 11.49 -5.13
N VAL A 111 -1.53 10.70 -4.07
CA VAL A 111 -0.45 9.69 -3.93
C VAL A 111 -0.56 8.55 -4.95
N TRP A 112 -1.72 8.38 -5.60
CA TRP A 112 -1.96 7.38 -6.65
C TRP A 112 -1.74 7.91 -8.06
N ASN A 113 -1.25 9.15 -8.19
CA ASN A 113 -0.84 9.72 -9.47
C ASN A 113 0.68 9.51 -9.67
N PRO A 114 1.11 8.73 -10.67
CA PRO A 114 2.53 8.44 -10.91
C PRO A 114 3.36 9.67 -11.27
N SER A 115 2.73 10.79 -11.67
CA SER A 115 3.42 12.06 -11.91
C SER A 115 3.72 12.85 -10.64
N VAL A 116 3.14 12.47 -9.50
CA VAL A 116 3.25 13.19 -8.22
C VAL A 116 4.18 12.46 -7.24
N VAL A 117 4.30 11.13 -7.37
CA VAL A 117 5.10 10.31 -6.46
C VAL A 117 6.21 9.57 -7.21
N PRO A 118 7.38 9.33 -6.59
CA PRO A 118 8.48 8.60 -7.22
C PRO A 118 8.29 7.08 -7.20
N PHE A 119 7.07 6.59 -6.96
CA PHE A 119 6.77 5.17 -6.78
C PHE A 119 6.19 4.56 -8.05
N PHE A 120 6.58 3.33 -8.32
CA PHE A 120 5.88 2.50 -9.28
C PHE A 120 4.55 2.02 -8.67
N ILE A 121 3.44 2.26 -9.38
CA ILE A 121 2.11 1.82 -8.97
C ILE A 121 1.72 0.64 -9.87
N ILE A 122 1.64 -0.58 -9.31
CA ILE A 122 1.23 -1.75 -10.07
C ILE A 122 -0.30 -1.79 -10.13
N GLU A 123 -0.85 -2.05 -11.31
CA GLU A 123 -2.30 -2.24 -11.47
C GLU A 123 -2.72 -3.71 -11.39
N TRP A 124 -3.78 -3.96 -10.63
CA TRP A 124 -4.46 -5.24 -10.52
C TRP A 124 -5.86 -5.16 -11.15
N ASP A 125 -6.14 -6.07 -12.09
CA ASP A 125 -7.47 -6.18 -12.72
C ASP A 125 -8.30 -7.23 -11.98
N SER A 126 -9.33 -6.79 -11.27
CA SER A 126 -10.22 -7.66 -10.49
C SER A 126 -11.16 -8.51 -11.33
N THR A 127 -11.23 -8.28 -12.65
CA THR A 127 -12.01 -9.12 -13.59
C THR A 127 -11.25 -10.37 -14.02
N LYS A 128 -9.96 -10.47 -13.67
CA LYS A 128 -9.06 -11.53 -14.11
C LYS A 128 -8.65 -12.48 -12.98
N PRO A 129 -8.16 -13.69 -13.32
CA PRO A 129 -7.63 -14.61 -12.31
C PRO A 129 -6.50 -13.97 -11.48
N LEU A 130 -6.45 -14.26 -10.18
CA LEU A 130 -5.43 -13.70 -9.28
C LEU A 130 -4.01 -14.05 -9.72
N ASP A 131 -3.80 -15.28 -10.19
CA ASP A 131 -2.50 -15.77 -10.65
C ASP A 131 -1.97 -14.93 -11.83
N GLU A 132 -2.85 -14.33 -12.64
CA GLU A 132 -2.42 -13.42 -13.71
C GLU A 132 -1.69 -12.19 -13.16
N PHE A 133 -1.95 -11.77 -11.92
CA PHE A 133 -1.20 -10.72 -11.23
C PHE A 133 0.05 -11.27 -10.52
N PHE A 134 -0.11 -12.30 -9.70
CA PHE A 134 0.97 -12.82 -8.84
C PHE A 134 2.06 -13.61 -9.57
N ASP A 135 1.80 -14.07 -10.80
CA ASP A 135 2.81 -14.72 -11.64
C ASP A 135 3.57 -13.77 -12.57
N ARG A 136 3.21 -12.47 -12.60
CA ARG A 136 3.93 -11.48 -13.41
C ARG A 136 5.36 -11.32 -12.91
N VAL A 137 6.30 -11.23 -13.85
CA VAL A 137 7.70 -10.89 -13.56
C VAL A 137 7.78 -9.55 -12.85
N GLU A 138 7.02 -8.56 -13.32
CA GLU A 138 6.91 -7.23 -12.73
C GLU A 138 6.55 -7.27 -11.23
N TRP A 139 5.51 -8.03 -10.87
CA TRP A 139 5.13 -8.21 -9.45
C TRP A 139 6.27 -8.81 -8.65
N ARG A 140 6.87 -9.90 -9.15
CA ARG A 140 7.94 -10.62 -8.43
C ARG A 140 9.16 -9.72 -8.19
N GLU A 141 9.58 -8.95 -9.18
CA GLU A 141 10.72 -8.03 -9.07
C GLU A 141 10.46 -6.90 -8.07
N ILE A 142 9.33 -6.21 -8.20
CA ILE A 142 8.98 -5.08 -7.33
C ILE A 142 8.78 -5.56 -5.89
N PHE A 143 8.11 -6.70 -5.70
CA PHE A 143 7.90 -7.28 -4.39
C PHE A 143 9.21 -7.66 -3.71
N GLN A 144 10.13 -8.36 -4.41
CA GLN A 144 11.43 -8.72 -3.83
C GLN A 144 12.30 -7.50 -3.52
N ASN A 145 12.27 -6.47 -4.38
CA ASN A 145 12.97 -5.21 -4.12
C ASN A 145 12.43 -4.53 -2.85
N TRP A 146 11.10 -4.42 -2.74
CA TRP A 146 10.47 -3.87 -1.55
C TRP A 146 10.80 -4.68 -0.29
N VAL A 147 10.75 -6.02 -0.33
CA VAL A 147 11.14 -6.89 0.78
C VAL A 147 12.59 -6.61 1.22
N ALA A 148 13.53 -6.45 0.29
CA ALA A 148 14.91 -6.12 0.60
C ALA A 148 15.04 -4.74 1.28
N GLN A 149 14.31 -3.74 0.80
CA GLN A 149 14.29 -2.40 1.42
C GLN A 149 13.74 -2.46 2.85
N VAL A 150 12.65 -3.20 3.09
CA VAL A 150 12.04 -3.35 4.42
C VAL A 150 13.01 -4.01 5.40
N ARG A 151 13.67 -5.10 4.99
CA ARG A 151 14.66 -5.79 5.82
C ARG A 151 15.86 -4.92 6.14
N ASN A 152 16.37 -4.17 5.16
CA ASN A 152 17.46 -3.23 5.38
C ASN A 152 17.04 -2.11 6.35
N GLY A 153 15.83 -1.56 6.15
CA GLY A 153 15.25 -0.54 7.02
C GLY A 153 15.09 -1.02 8.46
N TYR A 154 14.66 -2.28 8.66
CA TYR A 154 14.64 -2.94 9.97
C TYR A 154 16.04 -3.03 10.57
N PHE A 155 16.98 -3.64 9.84
CA PHE A 155 18.34 -3.87 10.33
C PHE A 155 19.06 -2.58 10.74
N ILE A 156 18.94 -1.50 9.95
CA ILE A 156 19.53 -0.20 10.29
C ILE A 156 18.90 0.39 11.56
N GLN A 157 17.58 0.26 11.72
CA GLN A 157 16.86 0.86 12.85
C GLN A 157 16.96 0.06 14.15
N THR A 158 17.24 -1.25 14.08
CA THR A 158 17.28 -2.14 15.25
C THR A 158 18.67 -2.68 15.57
N GLN A 159 19.70 -2.28 14.82
CA GLN A 159 21.07 -2.66 15.13
C GLN A 159 21.43 -2.19 16.55
N PRO A 160 22.00 -3.07 17.39
CA PRO A 160 22.44 -2.67 18.72
C PRO A 160 23.57 -1.64 18.60
N SER A 161 23.54 -0.63 19.45
CA SER A 161 24.61 0.39 19.52
C SER A 161 25.96 -0.19 19.95
N TYR A 162 25.94 -1.35 20.61
CA TYR A 162 27.12 -2.08 21.04
C TYR A 162 27.14 -3.47 20.41
N ARG A 163 28.24 -3.79 19.72
CA ARG A 163 28.51 -5.12 19.21
C ARG A 163 29.25 -5.91 20.29
N TYR A 164 28.68 -7.02 20.73
CA TYR A 164 29.35 -7.96 21.62
C TYR A 164 30.01 -9.05 20.78
N GLY A 165 31.33 -9.00 20.63
CA GLY A 165 32.13 -9.99 19.89
C GLY A 165 33.41 -9.37 19.30
N PRO A 166 34.48 -10.14 19.05
CA PRO A 166 35.62 -9.62 18.33
C PRO A 166 35.18 -9.26 16.91
N ASP A 167 35.44 -8.02 16.50
CA ASP A 167 35.25 -7.59 15.12
C ASP A 167 36.07 -8.54 14.21
N ASP A 168 35.43 -9.13 13.18
CA ASP A 168 36.00 -10.04 12.16
C ASP A 168 35.76 -11.56 12.34
N LEU A 169 34.50 -12.00 12.18
CA LEU A 169 34.18 -13.29 11.56
C LEU A 169 33.16 -13.12 10.43
#